data_AF-A0A849F4B6-F1
#
_entry.id   AF-A0A849F4B6-F1
#
_cell.length_a   1.000
_cell.length_b   1.000
_cell.length_c   1.000
_cell.angle_alpha   90.00
_cell.angle_beta   90.00
_cell.angle_gamma   90.00
#
_symmetry.space_group_name_H-M   'P 1'
#
loop_
_entity.id
_entity.type
_entity.pdbx_description
1 polymer ?
#
loop_
_entity_poly.entity_id
_entity_poly.type
_entity_poly.pdbx_seq_one_letter_code
_entity_poly.pdbx_strand_id
1 'polypeptide(L)'
;MRIGLVVNPVAGMGGAVGLKGTDGPGIVEEARSRGAVERAGPRTREALALLAARVPGAELIVAPGALGADWADGLALSFPPIEMPLLTGTARDTKTAVAAMGDVDLIVFTGGDGTARDVAGTAEGTPILGIPAGVKMHSGVFAVTPRAAGALIADLLNAPDRIRWRDAEIMDIDEVALRTGTISPRLYGMARTPTSGGLMQAAKGGPPPDAEGAVKGAAKSIAGAMEPDVLYIVGPGRSAGAVIAAAGHEPTLLGVDALLNGEVVARDATARDLHTLMDTHPVRVIVGVTGHQGFVLGRGNQQIDPDVLRRAGPDGLTIIASPEKLSSLAAPRLLVDTGDAALDAEFSGFHRVATGPGRMTMMRLSSE
;
A
#
# COMPACT_ATOMS: atom_id res chain seq x y z
N MET A 1 -12.89 -6.21 25.31
CA MET A 1 -13.17 -6.20 23.86
C MET A 1 -12.52 -7.44 23.28
N ARG A 2 -13.28 -8.32 22.62
CA ARG A 2 -12.81 -9.54 21.96
C ARG A 2 -12.43 -9.20 20.52
N ILE A 3 -11.19 -9.48 20.14
CA ILE A 3 -10.68 -9.14 18.81
C ILE A 3 -10.31 -10.43 18.08
N GLY A 4 -10.90 -10.64 16.91
CA GLY A 4 -10.52 -11.71 15.99
C GLY A 4 -9.44 -11.26 15.02
N LEU A 5 -8.45 -12.11 14.70
CA LEU A 5 -7.40 -11.82 13.72
C LEU A 5 -7.31 -12.92 12.65
N VAL A 6 -7.39 -12.51 11.38
CA VAL A 6 -7.14 -13.37 10.22
C VAL A 6 -6.15 -12.74 9.24
N VAL A 7 -5.21 -13.52 8.72
CA VAL A 7 -4.19 -13.11 7.77
C VAL A 7 -4.41 -13.88 6.49
N ASN A 8 -4.60 -13.20 5.36
CA ASN A 8 -4.53 -13.86 4.06
C ASN A 8 -3.05 -14.06 3.68
N PRO A 9 -2.49 -15.28 3.77
CA PRO A 9 -1.03 -15.47 3.70
C PRO A 9 -0.44 -15.08 2.34
N VAL A 10 -1.24 -15.23 1.27
CA VAL A 10 -0.84 -14.93 -0.11
C VAL A 10 -1.07 -13.48 -0.52
N ALA A 11 -1.61 -12.63 0.37
CA ALA A 11 -1.85 -11.24 0.03
C ALA A 11 -0.56 -10.42 -0.10
N GLY A 12 -0.56 -9.49 -1.06
CA GLY A 12 0.53 -8.52 -1.24
C GLY A 12 1.70 -8.98 -2.13
N MET A 13 1.66 -10.21 -2.67
CA MET A 13 2.75 -10.74 -3.51
C MET A 13 2.81 -10.10 -4.92
N GLY A 14 1.65 -9.82 -5.53
CA GLY A 14 1.58 -9.45 -6.95
C GLY A 14 2.16 -8.08 -7.33
N GLY A 15 2.39 -7.19 -6.37
CA GLY A 15 2.87 -5.84 -6.66
C GLY A 15 4.33 -5.78 -7.11
N ALA A 16 5.24 -6.45 -6.38
CA ALA A 16 6.68 -6.43 -6.67
C ALA A 16 7.03 -7.08 -8.02
N VAL A 17 6.18 -8.01 -8.48
CA VAL A 17 6.35 -8.77 -9.74
C VAL A 17 5.46 -8.27 -10.88
N GLY A 18 4.83 -7.09 -10.73
CA GLY A 18 4.06 -6.45 -11.80
C GLY A 18 2.71 -7.11 -12.13
N LEU A 19 2.25 -8.10 -11.36
CA LEU A 19 0.98 -8.80 -11.57
C LEU A 19 -0.25 -7.98 -11.16
N LYS A 20 -0.04 -6.83 -10.52
CA LYS A 20 -1.05 -5.83 -10.13
C LYS A 20 -2.11 -6.38 -9.15
N GLY A 21 -1.86 -7.55 -8.56
CA GLY A 21 -2.77 -8.29 -7.69
C GLY A 21 -2.45 -9.79 -7.68
N THR A 22 -3.18 -10.56 -6.90
CA THR A 22 -3.02 -12.03 -6.81
C THR A 22 -4.32 -12.79 -7.01
N ASP A 23 -5.39 -12.09 -7.41
CA ASP A 23 -6.70 -12.70 -7.62
C ASP A 23 -6.74 -13.39 -8.99
N GLY A 24 -7.16 -14.66 -8.94
CA GLY A 24 -7.39 -15.49 -10.12
C GLY A 24 -6.66 -16.83 -10.06
N PRO A 25 -7.16 -17.85 -10.80
CA PRO A 25 -6.51 -19.15 -10.86
C PRO A 25 -5.06 -19.03 -11.38
N GLY A 26 -4.10 -19.63 -10.67
CA GLY A 26 -2.70 -19.70 -11.10
C GLY A 26 -1.87 -18.42 -10.89
N ILE A 27 -2.46 -17.28 -10.51
CA ILE A 27 -1.71 -16.02 -10.33
C ILE A 27 -0.76 -16.10 -9.12
N VAL A 28 -1.15 -16.80 -8.05
CA VAL A 28 -0.28 -17.03 -6.89
C VAL A 28 0.96 -17.85 -7.28
N GLU A 29 0.78 -18.89 -8.10
CA GLU A 29 1.89 -19.72 -8.58
C GLU A 29 2.81 -18.93 -9.51
N GLU A 30 2.22 -18.11 -10.38
CA GLU A 30 2.97 -17.20 -11.24
C GLU A 30 3.71 -16.11 -10.45
N ALA A 31 3.14 -15.61 -9.35
CA ALA A 31 3.85 -14.67 -8.48
C ALA A 31 5.08 -15.34 -7.86
N ARG A 32 4.94 -16.58 -7.38
CA ARG A 32 6.05 -17.37 -6.81
C ARG A 32 7.11 -17.70 -7.86
N SER A 33 6.72 -18.07 -9.08
CA SER A 33 7.64 -18.34 -10.19
C SER A 33 8.49 -17.10 -10.54
N ARG A 34 7.92 -15.90 -10.38
CA ARG A 34 8.61 -14.61 -10.53
C ARG A 34 9.39 -14.15 -9.29
N GLY A 35 9.47 -14.97 -8.24
CA GLY A 35 10.20 -14.67 -7.01
C GLY A 35 9.48 -13.74 -6.04
N ALA A 36 8.15 -13.62 -6.12
CA ALA A 36 7.39 -12.85 -5.15
C ALA A 36 7.49 -13.46 -3.74
N VAL A 37 7.57 -12.60 -2.73
CA VAL A 37 7.61 -12.97 -1.32
C VAL A 37 6.28 -12.59 -0.65
N GLU A 38 5.77 -13.47 0.21
CA GLU A 38 4.56 -13.25 1.01
C GLU A 38 4.76 -12.08 1.97
N ARG A 39 3.96 -11.00 1.82
CA ARG A 39 4.12 -9.76 2.61
C ARG A 39 3.11 -9.61 3.74
N ALA A 40 1.97 -10.31 3.67
CA ALA A 40 0.89 -10.17 4.65
C ALA A 40 1.38 -10.48 6.06
N GLY A 41 2.02 -11.63 6.25
CA GLY A 41 2.51 -12.07 7.54
C GLY A 41 3.47 -11.13 8.25
N PRO A 42 4.61 -10.76 7.63
CA PRO A 42 5.54 -9.80 8.22
C PRO A 42 4.87 -8.47 8.61
N ARG A 43 3.92 -7.98 7.80
CA ARG A 43 3.14 -6.77 8.11
C ARG A 43 2.16 -6.98 9.26
N THR A 44 1.52 -8.14 9.37
CA THR A 44 0.73 -8.49 10.56
C THR A 44 1.61 -8.44 11.80
N ARG A 45 2.79 -9.06 11.74
CA ARG A 45 3.73 -9.10 12.88
C ARG A 45 4.15 -7.70 13.30
N GLU A 46 4.38 -6.78 12.35
CA GLU A 46 4.68 -5.38 12.65
C GLU A 46 3.56 -4.69 13.44
N ALA A 47 2.30 -4.88 13.02
CA ALA A 47 1.14 -4.35 13.73
C ALA A 47 1.02 -4.95 15.15
N LEU A 48 1.17 -6.28 15.25
CA LEU A 48 1.07 -7.01 16.52
C LEU A 48 2.21 -6.67 17.48
N ALA A 49 3.43 -6.43 16.98
CA ALA A 49 4.56 -6.03 17.82
C ALA A 49 4.30 -4.68 18.49
N LEU A 50 3.73 -3.71 17.76
CA LEU A 50 3.33 -2.43 18.34
C LEU A 50 2.20 -2.59 19.36
N LEU A 51 1.21 -3.44 19.06
CA LEU A 51 0.15 -3.76 20.01
C LEU A 51 0.72 -4.36 21.30
N ALA A 52 1.56 -5.40 21.19
CA ALA A 52 2.17 -6.08 22.33
C ALA A 52 3.02 -5.14 23.19
N ALA A 53 3.72 -4.19 22.57
CA ALA A 53 4.50 -3.17 23.28
C ALA A 53 3.62 -2.19 24.08
N ARG A 54 2.42 -1.85 23.57
CA ARG A 54 1.51 -0.88 24.19
C ARG A 54 0.49 -1.51 25.14
N VAL A 55 0.11 -2.76 24.91
CA VAL A 55 -0.87 -3.53 25.68
C VAL A 55 -0.36 -4.96 25.87
N PRO A 56 0.66 -5.18 26.71
CA PRO A 56 1.16 -6.53 26.99
C PRO A 56 0.04 -7.41 27.56
N GLY A 57 -0.08 -8.64 27.06
CA GLY A 57 -1.10 -9.61 27.47
C GLY A 57 -2.47 -9.41 26.81
N ALA A 58 -2.60 -8.51 25.84
CA ALA A 58 -3.83 -8.37 25.05
C ALA A 58 -4.22 -9.73 24.43
N GLU A 59 -5.51 -10.06 24.51
CA GLU A 59 -6.06 -11.32 24.01
C GLU A 59 -6.60 -11.16 22.59
N LEU A 60 -6.16 -12.05 21.69
CA LEU A 60 -6.58 -12.12 20.29
C LEU A 60 -7.09 -13.52 19.96
N ILE A 61 -8.27 -13.63 19.37
CA ILE A 61 -8.78 -14.90 18.83
C ILE A 61 -8.16 -15.06 17.44
N VAL A 62 -7.22 -16.00 17.28
CA VAL A 62 -6.42 -16.12 16.06
C VAL A 62 -6.66 -17.44 15.34
N ALA A 63 -6.68 -17.38 14.01
CA ALA A 63 -6.61 -18.57 13.17
C ALA A 63 -5.23 -19.25 13.29
N PRO A 64 -5.14 -20.59 13.19
CA PRO A 64 -3.88 -21.32 13.35
C PRO A 64 -2.92 -21.10 12.19
N GLY A 65 -1.62 -21.29 12.46
CA GLY A 65 -0.55 -21.22 11.46
C GLY A 65 -0.43 -19.84 10.80
N ALA A 66 -0.11 -19.84 9.51
CA ALA A 66 0.10 -18.64 8.71
C ALA A 66 -1.15 -17.73 8.58
N LEU A 67 -2.34 -18.22 8.94
CA LEU A 67 -3.56 -17.42 8.99
C LEU A 67 -3.64 -16.50 10.22
N GLY A 68 -2.72 -16.61 11.19
CA GLY A 68 -2.71 -15.71 12.34
C GLY A 68 -1.65 -16.06 13.38
N ALA A 69 -1.73 -17.24 13.97
CA ALA A 69 -0.96 -17.65 15.14
C ALA A 69 0.56 -17.49 14.96
N ASP A 70 1.11 -17.86 13.80
CA ASP A 70 2.56 -17.78 13.53
C ASP A 70 3.10 -16.34 13.61
N TRP A 71 2.23 -15.34 13.38
CA TRP A 71 2.61 -13.92 13.40
C TRP A 71 2.48 -13.28 14.77
N ALA A 72 1.74 -13.91 15.69
CA ALA A 72 1.63 -13.52 17.09
C ALA A 72 2.68 -14.21 17.99
N ASP A 73 3.25 -15.32 17.52
CA ASP A 73 4.23 -16.10 18.28
C ASP A 73 5.45 -15.28 18.72
N GLY A 74 5.86 -15.51 19.97
CA GLY A 74 6.95 -14.80 20.63
C GLY A 74 6.67 -13.33 21.01
N LEU A 75 5.47 -12.80 20.75
CA LEU A 75 5.05 -11.49 21.25
C LEU A 75 4.35 -11.63 22.60
N ALA A 76 4.37 -10.56 23.40
CA ALA A 76 3.67 -10.50 24.69
C ALA A 76 2.15 -10.34 24.51
N LEU A 77 1.50 -11.32 23.88
CA LEU A 77 0.06 -11.39 23.59
C LEU A 77 -0.49 -12.74 24.04
N SER A 78 -1.78 -12.79 24.39
CA SER A 78 -2.51 -14.03 24.61
C SER A 78 -3.30 -14.36 23.34
N PHE A 79 -3.21 -15.58 22.84
CA PHE A 79 -3.93 -15.94 21.62
C PHE A 79 -4.42 -17.39 21.64
N PRO A 80 -5.63 -17.66 22.20
CA PRO A 80 -6.20 -18.99 22.12
C PRO A 80 -6.45 -19.35 20.64
N PRO A 81 -5.96 -20.51 20.16
CA PRO A 81 -6.19 -20.94 18.80
C PRO A 81 -7.65 -21.34 18.61
N ILE A 82 -8.22 -21.02 17.45
CA ILE A 82 -9.52 -21.55 17.03
C ILE A 82 -9.34 -22.86 16.24
N GLU A 83 -10.30 -23.77 16.37
CA GLU A 83 -10.34 -24.97 15.55
C GLU A 83 -10.73 -24.62 14.11
N MET A 84 -10.01 -25.21 13.16
CA MET A 84 -10.18 -24.97 11.73
C MET A 84 -10.07 -26.28 10.96
N PRO A 85 -10.82 -26.44 9.86
CA PRO A 85 -10.59 -27.53 8.94
C PRO A 85 -9.22 -27.41 8.25
N LEU A 86 -8.81 -28.46 7.54
CA LEU A 86 -7.57 -28.45 6.76
C LEU A 86 -7.54 -27.26 5.80
N LEU A 87 -6.43 -26.51 5.82
CA LEU A 87 -6.25 -25.33 4.99
C LEU A 87 -6.14 -25.70 3.51
N THR A 88 -6.75 -24.89 2.66
CA THR A 88 -6.80 -25.08 1.21
C THR A 88 -5.85 -24.14 0.45
N GLY A 89 -5.31 -23.12 1.13
CA GLY A 89 -4.53 -22.04 0.53
C GLY A 89 -5.37 -21.03 -0.26
N THR A 90 -6.68 -20.96 -0.02
CA THR A 90 -7.61 -20.15 -0.82
C THR A 90 -8.39 -19.15 0.04
N ALA A 91 -9.12 -18.23 -0.62
CA ALA A 91 -10.05 -17.32 0.04
C ALA A 91 -11.07 -18.01 0.96
N ARG A 92 -11.36 -19.31 0.74
CA ARG A 92 -12.19 -20.12 1.64
C ARG A 92 -11.63 -20.17 3.05
N ASP A 93 -10.31 -20.23 3.20
CA ASP A 93 -9.67 -20.35 4.51
C ASP A 93 -9.89 -19.07 5.33
N THR A 94 -9.77 -17.90 4.69
CA THR A 94 -10.10 -16.60 5.30
C THR A 94 -11.54 -16.56 5.79
N LYS A 95 -12.51 -16.95 4.94
CA LYS A 95 -13.94 -16.96 5.30
C LYS A 95 -14.24 -17.93 6.43
N THR A 96 -13.62 -19.11 6.37
CA THR A 96 -13.80 -20.14 7.39
C THR A 96 -13.23 -19.66 8.74
N ALA A 97 -12.06 -19.01 8.74
CA ALA A 97 -11.48 -18.40 9.93
C ALA A 97 -12.37 -17.33 10.52
N VAL A 98 -12.91 -16.42 9.70
CA VAL A 98 -13.84 -15.37 10.17
C VAL A 98 -15.09 -15.99 10.81
N ALA A 99 -15.70 -16.99 10.18
CA ALA A 99 -16.86 -17.66 10.73
C ALA A 99 -16.54 -18.41 12.05
N ALA A 100 -15.35 -19.02 12.15
CA ALA A 100 -14.91 -19.77 13.32
C ALA A 100 -14.58 -18.89 14.54
N MET A 101 -14.30 -17.59 14.35
CA MET A 101 -14.08 -16.65 15.46
C MET A 101 -15.33 -16.41 16.32
N GLY A 102 -16.52 -16.63 15.74
CA GLY A 102 -17.79 -16.41 16.41
C GLY A 102 -18.04 -14.94 16.75
N ASP A 103 -18.70 -14.70 17.89
CA ASP A 103 -19.07 -13.36 18.35
C ASP A 103 -17.86 -12.59 18.90
N VAL A 104 -17.31 -11.69 18.08
CA VAL A 104 -16.20 -10.80 18.43
C VAL A 104 -16.60 -9.34 18.22
N ASP A 105 -15.99 -8.42 18.97
CA ASP A 105 -16.32 -6.99 18.89
C ASP A 105 -15.68 -6.31 17.66
N LEU A 106 -14.58 -6.87 17.16
CA LEU A 106 -13.83 -6.38 16.01
C LEU A 106 -13.11 -7.53 15.31
N ILE A 107 -13.20 -7.61 13.99
CA ILE A 107 -12.36 -8.47 13.17
C ILE A 107 -11.24 -7.64 12.56
N VAL A 108 -10.01 -7.94 12.98
CA VAL A 108 -8.79 -7.44 12.33
C VAL A 108 -8.41 -8.42 11.24
N PHE A 109 -8.11 -7.92 10.05
CA PHE A 109 -7.66 -8.76 8.95
C PHE A 109 -6.42 -8.19 8.27
N THR A 110 -5.54 -9.04 7.73
CA THR A 110 -4.42 -8.58 6.89
C THR A 110 -4.63 -9.03 5.45
N GLY A 111 -4.65 -8.09 4.51
CA GLY A 111 -4.90 -8.40 3.10
C GLY A 111 -4.99 -7.19 2.18
N GLY A 112 -5.54 -7.42 0.99
CA GLY A 112 -5.95 -6.39 0.02
C GLY A 112 -7.48 -6.25 -0.06
N ASP A 113 -7.98 -5.51 -1.04
CA ASP A 113 -9.43 -5.25 -1.21
C ASP A 113 -10.25 -6.53 -1.39
N GLY A 114 -9.78 -7.51 -2.17
CA GLY A 114 -10.43 -8.82 -2.27
C GLY A 114 -10.59 -9.52 -0.92
N THR A 115 -9.60 -9.37 -0.02
CA THR A 115 -9.68 -9.89 1.35
C THR A 115 -10.67 -9.09 2.19
N ALA A 116 -10.69 -7.76 2.05
CA ALA A 116 -11.67 -6.91 2.73
C ALA A 116 -13.11 -7.29 2.34
N ARG A 117 -13.35 -7.57 1.04
CA ARG A 117 -14.63 -8.09 0.53
C ARG A 117 -15.00 -9.43 1.16
N ASP A 118 -14.06 -10.38 1.21
CA ASP A 118 -14.32 -11.71 1.75
C ASP A 118 -14.62 -11.67 3.25
N VAL A 119 -13.89 -10.85 4.01
CA VAL A 119 -14.11 -10.64 5.45
C VAL A 119 -15.44 -9.94 5.69
N ALA A 120 -15.69 -8.80 5.01
CA ALA A 120 -16.94 -8.04 5.18
C ALA A 120 -18.18 -8.87 4.82
N GLY A 121 -18.10 -9.71 3.79
CA GLY A 121 -19.19 -10.60 3.39
C GLY A 121 -19.45 -11.75 4.37
N THR A 122 -18.51 -12.06 5.26
CA THR A 122 -18.62 -13.16 6.25
C THR A 122 -18.81 -12.65 7.68
N ALA A 123 -18.45 -11.39 7.97
CA ALA A 123 -18.48 -10.79 9.29
C ALA A 123 -19.90 -10.52 9.84
N GLU A 124 -20.95 -10.68 9.03
CA GLU A 124 -22.36 -10.50 9.42
C GLU A 124 -22.66 -9.17 10.16
N GLY A 125 -21.96 -8.09 9.81
CA GLY A 125 -22.13 -6.77 10.42
C GLY A 125 -21.17 -6.46 11.58
N THR A 126 -20.35 -7.43 11.99
CA THR A 126 -19.23 -7.22 12.91
C THR A 126 -18.28 -6.16 12.34
N PRO A 127 -17.85 -5.16 13.12
CA PRO A 127 -16.89 -4.16 12.65
C PRO A 127 -15.57 -4.79 12.21
N ILE A 128 -14.91 -4.17 11.22
CA ILE A 128 -13.65 -4.67 10.67
C ILE A 128 -12.56 -3.60 10.60
N LEU A 129 -11.29 -4.03 10.74
CA LEU A 129 -10.11 -3.19 10.56
C LEU A 129 -9.06 -3.92 9.71
N GLY A 130 -8.65 -3.29 8.61
CA GLY A 130 -7.64 -3.85 7.70
C GLY A 130 -6.22 -3.42 8.04
N ILE A 131 -5.33 -4.39 8.23
CA ILE A 131 -3.88 -4.26 8.13
C ILE A 131 -3.52 -4.36 6.64
N PRO A 132 -2.91 -3.33 6.04
CA PRO A 132 -2.61 -3.31 4.61
C PRO A 132 -1.47 -4.30 4.28
N ALA A 133 -1.75 -5.35 3.50
CA ALA A 133 -0.74 -6.32 3.04
C ALA A 133 0.03 -5.84 1.79
N GLY A 134 -0.60 -4.94 1.03
CA GLY A 134 -0.13 -4.45 -0.27
C GLY A 134 -0.44 -2.97 -0.42
N VAL A 135 -0.79 -2.53 -1.63
CA VAL A 135 -0.58 -1.12 -1.99
C VAL A 135 -1.68 -0.38 -2.73
N LYS A 136 -2.71 -1.09 -3.19
CA LYS A 136 -3.82 -0.51 -3.95
C LYS A 136 -5.12 -0.88 -3.25
N MET A 137 -5.19 -0.55 -1.96
CA MET A 137 -6.43 -0.70 -1.20
C MET A 137 -7.30 0.52 -1.46
N HIS A 138 -8.51 0.27 -1.92
CA HIS A 138 -9.56 1.22 -2.20
C HIS A 138 -10.58 1.26 -1.07
N SER A 139 -10.71 0.15 -0.33
CA SER A 139 -11.64 0.06 0.80
C SER A 139 -11.25 1.01 1.92
N GLY A 140 -12.24 1.69 2.50
CA GLY A 140 -12.04 2.68 3.56
C GLY A 140 -11.81 2.09 4.96
N VAL A 141 -11.64 0.77 5.07
CA VAL A 141 -11.47 0.00 6.32
C VAL A 141 -10.00 -0.25 6.68
N PHE A 142 -9.07 0.11 5.80
CA PHE A 142 -7.64 -0.08 6.06
C PHE A 142 -7.05 1.07 6.86
N ALA A 143 -6.18 0.72 7.81
CA ALA A 143 -5.26 1.67 8.41
C ALA A 143 -4.24 2.17 7.38
N VAL A 144 -3.67 3.34 7.65
CA VAL A 144 -2.64 3.94 6.78
C VAL A 144 -1.36 3.11 6.73
N THR A 145 -0.98 2.42 7.79
CA THR A 145 0.20 1.52 7.83
C THR A 145 -0.10 0.33 8.75
N PRO A 146 0.68 -0.76 8.70
CA PRO A 146 0.55 -1.84 9.66
C PRO A 146 0.74 -1.37 11.11
N ARG A 147 1.73 -0.49 11.35
CA ARG A 147 1.92 0.17 12.66
C ARG A 147 0.68 0.98 13.05
N ALA A 148 0.09 1.77 12.15
CA ALA A 148 -1.13 2.52 12.47
C ALA A 148 -2.29 1.60 12.88
N ALA A 149 -2.42 0.41 12.25
CA ALA A 149 -3.40 -0.59 12.68
C ALA A 149 -3.12 -1.09 14.10
N GLY A 150 -1.86 -1.47 14.40
CA GLY A 150 -1.44 -1.87 15.74
C GLY A 150 -1.71 -0.80 16.80
N ALA A 151 -1.42 0.47 16.47
CA ALA A 151 -1.68 1.61 17.33
C ALA A 151 -3.18 1.81 17.59
N LEU A 152 -4.00 1.71 16.55
CA LEU A 152 -5.45 1.85 16.65
C LEU A 152 -6.07 0.72 17.49
N ILE A 153 -5.58 -0.52 17.36
CA ILE A 153 -6.01 -1.64 18.20
C ILE A 153 -5.63 -1.38 19.67
N ALA A 154 -4.41 -0.91 19.93
CA ALA A 154 -3.97 -0.57 21.29
C ALA A 154 -4.81 0.56 21.90
N ASP A 155 -5.16 1.58 21.11
CA ASP A 155 -6.01 2.69 21.56
C ASP A 155 -7.44 2.21 21.86
N LEU A 156 -8.00 1.32 21.03
CA LEU A 156 -9.30 0.70 21.27
C LEU A 156 -9.35 -0.09 22.58
N LEU A 157 -8.29 -0.84 22.90
CA LEU A 157 -8.22 -1.63 24.14
C LEU A 157 -8.04 -0.76 25.38
N ASN A 158 -7.23 0.30 25.28
CA ASN A 158 -6.92 1.17 26.42
C ASN A 158 -7.97 2.26 26.69
N ALA A 159 -8.57 2.81 25.63
CA ALA A 159 -9.46 3.97 25.70
C ALA A 159 -10.56 3.89 24.62
N PRO A 160 -11.45 2.89 24.68
CA PRO A 160 -12.47 2.65 23.65
C PRO A 160 -13.36 3.86 23.39
N ASP A 161 -13.69 4.64 24.43
CA ASP A 161 -14.55 5.83 24.34
C ASP A 161 -13.93 6.97 23.52
N ARG A 162 -12.61 6.94 23.28
CA ARG A 162 -11.91 7.95 22.45
C ARG A 162 -11.90 7.59 20.97
N ILE A 163 -12.26 6.36 20.63
CA ILE A 163 -12.25 5.88 19.25
C ILE A 163 -13.60 6.15 18.60
N ARG A 164 -13.56 6.81 17.46
CA ARG A 164 -14.75 7.05 16.65
C ARG A 164 -14.96 5.89 15.70
N TRP A 165 -16.21 5.60 15.40
CA TRP A 165 -16.58 4.59 14.41
C TRP A 165 -17.20 5.28 13.20
N ARG A 166 -16.95 4.74 12.01
CA ARG A 166 -17.62 5.16 10.77
C ARG A 166 -18.02 3.94 9.95
N ASP A 167 -19.01 4.12 9.10
CA ASP A 167 -19.24 3.22 7.97
C ASP A 167 -18.28 3.60 6.84
N ALA A 168 -17.60 2.60 6.29
CA ALA A 168 -16.63 2.77 5.23
C ALA A 168 -16.95 1.85 4.06
N GLU A 169 -16.67 2.33 2.87
CA GLU A 169 -16.89 1.60 1.62
C GLU A 169 -15.96 0.39 1.54
N ILE A 170 -16.53 -0.75 1.18
CA ILE A 170 -15.80 -1.93 0.71
C ILE A 170 -15.74 -1.84 -0.80
N MET A 171 -14.57 -1.47 -1.28
CA MET A 171 -14.29 -1.29 -2.70
C MET A 171 -13.40 -2.44 -3.15
N ASP A 172 -13.63 -2.96 -4.33
CA ASP A 172 -12.69 -3.88 -4.96
C ASP A 172 -12.58 -3.55 -6.44
N ILE A 173 -11.40 -3.82 -7.00
CA ILE A 173 -11.12 -3.60 -8.41
C ILE A 173 -11.14 -4.94 -9.11
N ASP A 174 -11.77 -4.97 -10.28
CA ASP A 174 -11.60 -6.08 -11.19
C ASP A 174 -10.12 -6.16 -11.63
N GLU A 175 -9.37 -7.07 -11.02
CA GLU A 175 -7.94 -7.25 -11.30
C GLU A 175 -7.68 -7.62 -12.77
N VAL A 176 -8.64 -8.24 -13.48
CA VAL A 176 -8.52 -8.51 -14.92
C VAL A 176 -8.54 -7.19 -15.70
N ALA A 177 -9.49 -6.30 -15.38
CA ALA A 177 -9.54 -4.96 -15.98
C ALA A 177 -8.30 -4.12 -15.60
N LEU A 178 -7.80 -4.26 -14.36
CA LEU A 178 -6.60 -3.58 -13.90
C LEU A 178 -5.36 -4.05 -14.68
N ARG A 179 -5.25 -5.35 -14.97
CA ARG A 179 -4.15 -5.91 -15.79
C ARG A 179 -4.16 -5.37 -17.22
N THR A 180 -5.33 -5.05 -17.77
CA THR A 180 -5.48 -4.41 -19.10
C THR A 180 -5.43 -2.88 -19.05
N GLY A 181 -5.05 -2.28 -17.91
CA GLY A 181 -4.85 -0.82 -17.79
C GLY A 181 -6.11 -0.03 -17.45
N THR A 182 -7.26 -0.69 -17.26
CA THR A 182 -8.53 -0.04 -16.92
C THR A 182 -8.76 -0.06 -15.41
N ILE A 183 -8.84 1.12 -14.80
CA ILE A 183 -9.16 1.26 -13.37
C ILE A 183 -10.67 1.45 -13.22
N SER A 184 -11.38 0.41 -12.77
CA SER A 184 -12.83 0.45 -12.52
C SER A 184 -13.17 -0.11 -11.13
N PRO A 185 -13.05 0.71 -10.07
CA PRO A 185 -13.41 0.29 -8.72
C PRO A 185 -14.93 0.13 -8.60
N ARG A 186 -15.36 -0.98 -7.99
CA ARG A 186 -16.77 -1.28 -7.72
C ARG A 186 -17.03 -1.27 -6.22
N LEU A 187 -18.17 -0.71 -5.84
CA LEU A 187 -18.67 -0.77 -4.47
C LEU A 187 -19.31 -2.15 -4.23
N TYR A 188 -18.81 -2.89 -3.27
CA TYR A 188 -19.33 -4.21 -2.87
C TYR A 188 -20.21 -4.15 -1.62
N GLY A 189 -20.02 -3.11 -0.79
CA GLY A 189 -20.81 -2.93 0.42
C GLY A 189 -20.23 -1.86 1.32
N MET A 190 -20.73 -1.81 2.54
CA MET A 190 -20.26 -0.94 3.61
C MET A 190 -19.89 -1.81 4.81
N ALA A 191 -18.86 -1.42 5.56
CA ALA A 191 -18.54 -2.04 6.83
C ALA A 191 -18.18 -0.97 7.87
N ARG A 192 -18.58 -1.22 9.12
CA ARG A 192 -18.21 -0.37 10.25
C ARG A 192 -16.74 -0.58 10.60
N THR A 193 -16.00 0.50 10.81
CA THR A 193 -14.56 0.44 11.10
C THR A 193 -14.15 1.50 12.12
N PRO A 194 -13.19 1.22 13.01
CA PRO A 194 -12.68 2.22 13.95
C PRO A 194 -11.86 3.28 13.22
N THR A 195 -11.84 4.49 13.75
CA THR A 195 -11.14 5.64 13.17
C THR A 195 -10.46 6.45 14.26
N SER A 196 -9.23 6.87 13.96
CA SER A 196 -8.49 7.88 14.70
C SER A 196 -7.92 8.88 13.69
N GLY A 197 -7.88 10.17 14.04
CA GLY A 197 -7.48 11.23 13.12
C GLY A 197 -6.09 10.97 12.52
N GLY A 198 -5.99 10.93 11.19
CA GLY A 198 -4.74 10.70 10.46
C GLY A 198 -4.29 9.24 10.30
N LEU A 199 -5.00 8.26 10.88
CA LEU A 199 -4.62 6.84 10.86
C LEU A 199 -5.42 5.96 9.86
N MET A 200 -6.39 6.54 9.14
CA MET A 200 -7.27 5.80 8.22
C MET A 200 -7.09 6.23 6.77
N GLN A 201 -7.22 5.25 5.86
CA GLN A 201 -7.15 5.49 4.42
C GLN A 201 -8.42 6.22 3.91
N ALA A 202 -8.24 7.18 3.00
CA ALA A 202 -9.33 7.91 2.34
C ALA A 202 -9.60 7.34 0.92
N ALA A 203 -10.87 7.42 0.48
CA ALA A 203 -11.31 6.99 -0.85
C ALA A 203 -10.77 7.93 -1.96
N LYS A 204 -10.53 7.39 -3.16
CA LYS A 204 -9.87 8.13 -4.27
C LYS A 204 -10.90 8.83 -5.18
N GLY A 205 -11.04 10.15 -5.07
CA GLY A 205 -11.77 10.99 -6.04
C GLY A 205 -10.96 11.32 -7.30
N GLY A 206 -11.66 11.53 -8.43
CA GLY A 206 -11.08 11.94 -9.72
C GLY A 206 -10.77 13.45 -9.78
N PRO A 207 -9.77 13.88 -10.59
CA PRO A 207 -9.38 15.30 -10.64
C PRO A 207 -10.32 16.16 -11.50
N PRO A 208 -10.52 17.45 -11.16
CA PRO A 208 -11.16 18.46 -12.02
C PRO A 208 -10.19 18.98 -13.12
N PRO A 209 -10.69 19.77 -14.10
CA PRO A 209 -10.01 20.00 -15.40
C PRO A 209 -8.75 20.88 -15.42
N ASP A 210 -8.41 21.69 -14.40
CA ASP A 210 -7.26 22.63 -14.46
C ASP A 210 -5.91 22.03 -13.98
N ALA A 211 -5.96 20.94 -13.21
CA ALA A 211 -4.82 20.27 -12.60
C ALA A 211 -3.84 19.66 -13.62
N GLU A 212 -4.33 19.38 -14.83
CA GLU A 212 -3.58 18.66 -15.86
C GLU A 212 -2.49 19.54 -16.51
N GLY A 213 -2.74 20.84 -16.66
CA GLY A 213 -1.78 21.78 -17.25
C GLY A 213 -0.54 22.00 -16.38
N ALA A 214 -0.75 22.14 -15.06
CA ALA A 214 0.34 22.34 -14.11
C ALA A 214 1.27 21.12 -14.04
N VAL A 215 0.71 19.92 -13.96
CA VAL A 215 1.48 18.65 -13.96
C VAL A 215 2.26 18.47 -15.25
N LYS A 216 1.65 18.73 -16.43
CA LYS A 216 2.37 18.67 -17.72
C LYS A 216 3.54 19.65 -17.77
N GLY A 217 3.36 20.85 -17.22
CA GLY A 217 4.41 21.86 -17.10
C GLY A 217 5.58 21.40 -16.23
N ALA A 218 5.29 20.90 -15.02
CA ALA A 218 6.30 20.32 -14.14
C ALA A 218 7.03 19.14 -14.79
N ALA A 219 6.29 18.27 -15.46
CA ALA A 219 6.85 17.10 -16.13
C ALA A 219 7.84 17.46 -17.24
N LYS A 220 7.55 18.50 -18.05
CA LYS A 220 8.50 19.03 -19.04
C LYS A 220 9.76 19.59 -18.41
N SER A 221 9.65 20.31 -17.29
CA SER A 221 10.82 20.80 -16.56
C SER A 221 11.68 19.66 -16.02
N ILE A 222 11.06 18.59 -15.49
CA ILE A 222 11.78 17.40 -15.01
C ILE A 222 12.47 16.68 -16.17
N ALA A 223 11.75 16.39 -17.26
CA ALA A 223 12.31 15.70 -18.43
C ALA A 223 13.47 16.51 -19.07
N GLY A 224 13.33 17.84 -19.17
CA GLY A 224 14.38 18.71 -19.70
C GLY A 224 15.59 18.89 -18.77
N ALA A 225 15.48 18.51 -17.50
CA ALA A 225 16.57 18.54 -16.52
C ALA A 225 17.21 17.17 -16.30
N MET A 226 16.81 16.15 -17.07
CA MET A 226 17.42 14.82 -16.98
C MET A 226 18.89 14.87 -17.40
N GLU A 227 19.74 14.28 -16.56
CA GLU A 227 21.17 14.20 -16.76
C GLU A 227 21.51 13.02 -17.67
N PRO A 228 22.54 13.15 -18.53
CA PRO A 228 23.05 12.02 -19.30
C PRO A 228 23.64 10.95 -18.37
N ASP A 229 23.57 9.69 -18.81
CA ASP A 229 24.10 8.49 -18.14
C ASP A 229 23.53 8.24 -16.74
N VAL A 230 22.34 8.77 -16.45
CA VAL A 230 21.57 8.52 -15.22
C VAL A 230 20.32 7.70 -15.54
N LEU A 231 20.08 6.64 -14.76
CA LEU A 231 18.89 5.82 -14.85
C LEU A 231 17.74 6.48 -14.07
N TYR A 232 16.71 6.90 -14.79
CA TYR A 232 15.48 7.45 -14.21
C TYR A 232 14.41 6.37 -14.12
N ILE A 233 14.10 5.96 -12.90
CA ILE A 233 13.03 5.01 -12.58
C ILE A 233 11.76 5.81 -12.30
N VAL A 234 10.76 5.68 -13.15
CA VAL A 234 9.52 6.46 -13.10
C VAL A 234 8.38 5.57 -12.64
N GLY A 235 7.81 5.93 -11.50
CA GLY A 235 6.70 5.22 -10.88
C GLY A 235 5.40 5.30 -11.68
N PRO A 236 4.40 4.52 -11.27
CA PRO A 236 3.10 4.46 -11.93
C PRO A 236 2.26 5.71 -11.71
N GLY A 237 1.21 5.83 -12.52
CA GLY A 237 0.17 6.83 -12.40
C GLY A 237 0.38 8.05 -13.30
N ARG A 238 -0.71 8.80 -13.48
CA ARG A 238 -0.77 9.92 -14.45
C ARG A 238 0.27 11.02 -14.21
N SER A 239 0.60 11.32 -12.95
CA SER A 239 1.53 12.40 -12.63
C SER A 239 2.98 12.04 -13.00
N ALA A 240 3.45 10.86 -12.61
CA ALA A 240 4.78 10.38 -12.98
C ALA A 240 4.85 10.03 -14.47
N GLY A 241 3.81 9.38 -15.03
CA GLY A 241 3.70 9.09 -16.46
C GLY A 241 3.70 10.32 -17.36
N ALA A 242 3.31 11.50 -16.84
CA ALA A 242 3.46 12.75 -17.59
C ALA A 242 4.93 13.09 -17.89
N VAL A 243 5.88 12.62 -17.07
CA VAL A 243 7.32 12.78 -17.32
C VAL A 243 7.79 11.91 -18.48
N ILE A 244 7.32 10.65 -18.54
CA ILE A 244 7.56 9.76 -19.70
C ILE A 244 7.00 10.40 -20.99
N ALA A 245 5.77 10.90 -20.93
CA ALA A 245 5.13 11.60 -22.05
C ALA A 245 5.91 12.86 -22.46
N ALA A 246 6.45 13.61 -21.49
CA ALA A 246 7.28 14.78 -21.76
C ALA A 246 8.64 14.42 -22.38
N ALA A 247 9.17 13.22 -22.10
CA ALA A 247 10.35 12.67 -22.76
C ALA A 247 10.07 12.09 -24.17
N GLY A 248 8.82 12.15 -24.65
CA GLY A 248 8.45 11.71 -26.00
C GLY A 248 7.95 10.26 -26.10
N HIS A 249 7.69 9.61 -24.96
CA HIS A 249 7.32 8.19 -24.90
C HIS A 249 5.91 7.98 -24.32
N GLU A 250 5.28 6.86 -24.65
CA GLU A 250 4.00 6.48 -24.03
C GLU A 250 4.23 5.89 -22.61
N PRO A 251 3.54 6.34 -21.54
CA PRO A 251 3.72 5.82 -20.18
C PRO A 251 2.95 4.53 -19.89
N THR A 252 3.53 3.66 -19.05
CA THR A 252 2.80 2.54 -18.44
C THR A 252 2.02 3.03 -17.21
N LEU A 253 0.70 3.19 -17.34
CA LEU A 253 -0.14 3.78 -16.29
C LEU A 253 -0.03 3.10 -14.92
N LEU A 254 0.10 1.76 -14.89
CA LEU A 254 0.07 0.95 -13.68
C LEU A 254 1.39 0.23 -13.39
N GLY A 255 2.44 0.57 -14.16
CA GLY A 255 3.75 -0.03 -14.12
C GLY A 255 4.84 0.98 -13.80
N VAL A 256 6.07 0.48 -13.63
CA VAL A 256 7.26 1.30 -13.46
C VAL A 256 8.03 1.28 -14.76
N ASP A 257 8.33 2.45 -15.32
CA ASP A 257 9.15 2.58 -16.53
C ASP A 257 10.56 3.05 -16.15
N ALA A 258 11.55 2.72 -16.96
CA ALA A 258 12.93 3.16 -16.78
C ALA A 258 13.42 3.90 -18.03
N LEU A 259 14.01 5.08 -17.84
CA LEU A 259 14.66 5.86 -18.90
C LEU A 259 16.16 5.98 -18.65
N LEU A 260 16.90 5.98 -19.75
CA LEU A 260 18.32 6.30 -19.79
C LEU A 260 18.58 7.12 -21.04
N ASN A 261 19.27 8.25 -20.91
CA ASN A 261 19.61 9.11 -22.06
C ASN A 261 18.38 9.53 -22.90
N GLY A 262 17.25 9.77 -22.25
CA GLY A 262 15.99 10.17 -22.89
C GLY A 262 15.21 9.03 -23.55
N GLU A 263 15.76 7.81 -23.56
CA GLU A 263 15.13 6.63 -24.16
C GLU A 263 14.58 5.68 -23.08
N VAL A 264 13.45 5.03 -23.39
CA VAL A 264 12.86 4.02 -22.50
C VAL A 264 13.63 2.72 -22.62
N VAL A 265 14.36 2.34 -21.58
CA VAL A 265 15.16 1.10 -21.51
C VAL A 265 14.40 -0.08 -20.89
N ALA A 266 13.32 0.19 -20.15
CA ALA A 266 12.38 -0.85 -19.71
C ALA A 266 10.97 -0.28 -19.53
N ARG A 267 9.96 -1.10 -19.85
CA ARG A 267 8.53 -0.81 -19.68
C ARG A 267 7.91 -1.81 -18.72
N ASP A 268 7.06 -1.34 -17.82
CA ASP A 268 6.43 -2.17 -16.76
C ASP A 268 7.45 -3.06 -16.02
N ALA A 269 8.61 -2.48 -15.71
CA ALA A 269 9.75 -3.16 -15.12
C ALA A 269 9.41 -3.77 -13.76
N THR A 270 9.88 -5.00 -13.54
CA THR A 270 9.88 -5.64 -12.23
C THR A 270 11.06 -5.16 -11.39
N ALA A 271 11.06 -5.43 -10.08
CA ALA A 271 12.20 -5.11 -9.21
C ALA A 271 13.52 -5.70 -9.75
N ARG A 272 13.47 -6.95 -10.27
CA ARG A 272 14.63 -7.63 -10.85
C ARG A 272 15.17 -6.93 -12.09
N ASP A 273 14.30 -6.42 -12.95
CA ASP A 273 14.71 -5.67 -14.14
C ASP A 273 15.42 -4.38 -13.71
N LEU A 274 14.87 -3.68 -12.71
CA LEU A 274 15.46 -2.46 -12.18
C LEU A 274 16.82 -2.70 -11.52
N HIS A 275 16.98 -3.81 -10.78
CA HIS A 275 18.26 -4.22 -10.19
C HIS A 275 19.33 -4.43 -11.27
N THR A 276 18.96 -5.11 -12.36
CA THR A 276 19.89 -5.33 -13.49
C THR A 276 20.31 -4.02 -14.16
N LEU A 277 19.39 -3.05 -14.27
CA LEU A 277 19.66 -1.77 -14.91
C LEU A 277 20.50 -0.82 -14.03
N MET A 278 20.33 -0.88 -12.70
CA MET A 278 20.98 0.06 -11.79
C MET A 278 22.45 -0.24 -11.50
N ASP A 279 22.94 -1.44 -11.81
CA ASP A 279 24.32 -1.85 -11.53
C ASP A 279 25.35 -0.88 -12.15
N THR A 280 25.03 -0.36 -13.33
CA THR A 280 25.96 0.38 -14.19
C THR A 280 25.77 1.90 -14.17
N HIS A 281 24.72 2.41 -13.51
CA HIS A 281 24.36 3.84 -13.58
C HIS A 281 24.00 4.42 -12.20
N PRO A 282 24.17 5.74 -11.99
CA PRO A 282 23.47 6.46 -10.94
C PRO A 282 21.95 6.34 -11.14
N VAL A 283 21.20 6.34 -10.03
CA VAL A 283 19.74 6.15 -10.07
C VAL A 283 19.03 7.38 -9.55
N ARG A 284 17.95 7.76 -10.24
CA ARG A 284 16.97 8.75 -9.78
C ARG A 284 15.59 8.12 -9.82
N VAL A 285 14.74 8.46 -8.86
CA VAL A 285 13.38 7.96 -8.75
C VAL A 285 12.40 9.11 -8.92
N ILE A 286 11.44 8.96 -9.83
CA ILE A 286 10.39 9.95 -10.08
C ILE A 286 9.05 9.30 -9.76
N VAL A 287 8.31 9.87 -8.81
CA VAL A 287 7.04 9.28 -8.34
C VAL A 287 5.95 10.32 -8.22
N GLY A 288 4.72 9.88 -8.47
CA GLY A 288 3.53 10.65 -8.21
C GLY A 288 3.04 10.46 -6.78
N VAL A 289 2.20 11.40 -6.32
CA VAL A 289 1.44 11.19 -5.08
C VAL A 289 0.19 10.35 -5.38
N THR A 290 -0.03 9.31 -4.58
CA THR A 290 -1.28 8.54 -4.55
C THR A 290 -2.38 9.42 -3.96
N GLY A 291 -3.41 9.71 -4.76
CA GLY A 291 -4.43 10.71 -4.41
C GLY A 291 -5.17 10.41 -3.11
N HIS A 292 -5.61 11.47 -2.39
CA HIS A 292 -6.28 11.50 -1.07
C HIS A 292 -5.52 10.85 0.11
N GLN A 293 -4.60 9.92 -0.18
CA GLN A 293 -3.90 9.10 0.82
C GLN A 293 -2.50 9.63 1.12
N GLY A 294 -1.86 10.32 0.17
CA GLY A 294 -0.58 10.99 0.39
C GLY A 294 0.65 10.09 0.21
N PHE A 295 0.48 8.80 -0.10
CA PHE A 295 1.61 7.91 -0.33
C PHE A 295 2.42 8.27 -1.56
N VAL A 296 3.74 8.27 -1.41
CA VAL A 296 4.73 8.56 -2.45
C VAL A 296 5.53 7.30 -2.77
N LEU A 297 5.92 6.55 -1.75
CA LEU A 297 6.75 5.35 -1.85
C LEU A 297 6.10 4.19 -1.13
N GLY A 298 6.35 2.98 -1.64
CA GLY A 298 5.92 1.76 -1.01
C GLY A 298 4.44 1.43 -1.19
N ARG A 299 3.61 2.40 -1.62
CA ARG A 299 2.25 2.15 -2.11
C ARG A 299 2.06 2.50 -3.59
N GLY A 300 1.87 1.46 -4.39
CA GLY A 300 1.42 1.48 -5.77
C GLY A 300 2.56 1.16 -6.72
N ASN A 301 3.78 1.12 -6.19
CA ASN A 301 5.06 1.16 -6.88
C ASN A 301 6.10 0.25 -6.21
N GLN A 302 5.74 -0.95 -5.74
CA GLN A 302 6.66 -1.81 -4.99
C GLN A 302 7.77 -2.43 -5.83
N GLN A 303 7.72 -2.27 -7.16
CA GLN A 303 8.88 -2.57 -8.00
C GLN A 303 10.06 -1.63 -7.66
N ILE A 304 9.78 -0.43 -7.16
CA ILE A 304 10.76 0.50 -6.57
C ILE A 304 11.01 0.07 -5.13
N ASP A 305 11.77 -1.01 -4.98
CA ASP A 305 12.01 -1.68 -3.70
C ASP A 305 13.10 -0.98 -2.85
N PRO A 306 13.39 -1.46 -1.62
CA PRO A 306 14.40 -0.85 -0.75
C PRO A 306 15.78 -0.70 -1.39
N ASP A 307 16.22 -1.62 -2.25
CA ASP A 307 17.54 -1.56 -2.86
C ASP A 307 17.61 -0.46 -3.92
N VAL A 308 16.55 -0.31 -4.73
CA VAL A 308 16.41 0.81 -5.66
C VAL A 308 16.44 2.16 -4.92
N LEU A 309 15.72 2.24 -3.80
CA LEU A 309 15.63 3.48 -3.01
C LEU A 309 16.94 3.84 -2.31
N ARG A 310 17.66 2.86 -1.74
CA ARG A 310 18.99 3.10 -1.17
C ARG A 310 19.98 3.56 -2.23
N ARG A 311 19.90 3.02 -3.44
CA ARG A 311 20.75 3.44 -4.57
C ARG A 311 20.46 4.87 -5.02
N ALA A 312 19.20 5.29 -5.00
CA ALA A 312 18.81 6.65 -5.36
C ALA A 312 19.10 7.67 -4.25
N GLY A 313 18.90 7.28 -2.99
CA GLY A 313 18.94 8.13 -1.81
C GLY A 313 17.81 9.19 -1.78
N PRO A 314 17.65 9.91 -0.66
CA PRO A 314 16.62 10.95 -0.52
C PRO A 314 16.75 12.07 -1.56
N ASP A 315 17.97 12.47 -1.90
CA ASP A 315 18.25 13.50 -2.91
C ASP A 315 17.97 13.02 -4.35
N GLY A 316 17.91 11.70 -4.58
CA GLY A 316 17.53 11.12 -5.85
C GLY A 316 16.02 11.00 -6.07
N LEU A 317 15.21 11.35 -5.07
CA LEU A 317 13.75 11.29 -5.15
C LEU A 317 13.15 12.59 -5.68
N THR A 318 12.43 12.49 -6.79
CA THR A 318 11.61 13.56 -7.35
C THR A 318 10.13 13.22 -7.20
N ILE A 319 9.37 14.10 -6.53
CA ILE A 319 7.94 13.92 -6.31
C ILE A 319 7.18 14.89 -7.21
N ILE A 320 6.19 14.40 -7.96
CA ILE A 320 5.32 15.22 -8.82
C ILE A 320 3.85 15.05 -8.45
N ALA A 321 3.15 16.17 -8.22
CA ALA A 321 1.72 16.16 -7.95
C ALA A 321 1.10 17.50 -8.36
N SER A 322 -0.21 17.52 -8.62
CA SER A 322 -0.90 18.79 -8.78
C SER A 322 -1.11 19.47 -7.42
N PRO A 323 -1.19 20.82 -7.36
CA PRO A 323 -1.48 21.53 -6.12
C PRO A 323 -2.76 21.03 -5.43
N GLU A 324 -3.78 20.73 -6.21
CA GLU A 324 -5.10 20.28 -5.75
C GLU A 324 -5.00 18.89 -5.09
N LYS A 325 -4.14 18.02 -5.64
CA LYS A 325 -3.90 16.70 -5.05
C LYS A 325 -3.22 16.82 -3.69
N LEU A 326 -2.35 17.81 -3.50
CA LEU A 326 -1.69 18.06 -2.21
C LEU A 326 -2.67 18.69 -1.20
N SER A 327 -3.53 19.61 -1.62
CA SER A 327 -4.51 20.24 -0.74
C SER A 327 -5.66 19.34 -0.31
N SER A 328 -5.92 18.26 -1.06
CA SER A 328 -6.99 17.28 -0.79
C SER A 328 -6.53 16.08 0.04
N LEU A 329 -5.28 16.07 0.52
CA LEU A 329 -4.78 15.00 1.38
C LEU A 329 -5.50 15.02 2.72
N ALA A 330 -5.83 13.84 3.25
CA ALA A 330 -6.49 13.70 4.55
C ALA A 330 -5.67 14.30 5.71
N ALA A 331 -4.36 14.40 5.55
CA ALA A 331 -3.45 15.13 6.41
C ALA A 331 -2.47 15.93 5.53
N PRO A 332 -1.96 17.09 5.97
CA PRO A 332 -1.04 17.93 5.21
C PRO A 332 0.39 17.37 5.19
N ARG A 333 0.53 16.08 4.85
CA ARG A 333 1.79 15.32 4.83
C ARG A 333 1.75 14.26 3.73
N LEU A 334 2.92 13.85 3.28
CA LEU A 334 3.15 12.72 2.41
C LEU A 334 3.51 11.50 3.25
N LEU A 335 3.26 10.31 2.71
CA LEU A 335 3.49 9.04 3.38
C LEU A 335 4.49 8.15 2.63
N VAL A 336 5.32 7.46 3.40
CA VAL A 336 6.27 6.43 2.93
C VAL A 336 6.06 5.15 3.72
N ASP A 337 6.07 4.01 3.03
CA ASP A 337 5.92 2.67 3.63
C ASP A 337 6.65 1.65 2.74
N THR A 338 7.98 1.68 2.71
CA THR A 338 8.80 0.79 1.89
C THR A 338 8.74 -0.66 2.38
N GLY A 339 8.33 -0.86 3.65
CA GLY A 339 8.45 -2.12 4.36
C GLY A 339 9.80 -2.31 5.05
N ASP A 340 10.66 -1.30 5.04
CA ASP A 340 11.87 -1.19 5.85
C ASP A 340 11.81 0.10 6.68
N ALA A 341 11.64 -0.05 8.00
CA ALA A 341 11.48 1.08 8.91
C ALA A 341 12.71 1.99 9.00
N ALA A 342 13.92 1.45 8.81
CA ALA A 342 15.14 2.26 8.82
C ALA A 342 15.19 3.14 7.56
N LEU A 343 14.89 2.54 6.40
CA LEU A 343 14.80 3.26 5.13
C LEU A 343 13.68 4.31 5.14
N ASP A 344 12.52 3.97 5.70
CA ASP A 344 11.41 4.91 5.84
C ASP A 344 11.80 6.14 6.69
N ALA A 345 12.64 5.94 7.72
CA ALA A 345 13.18 7.02 8.53
C ALA A 345 14.21 7.87 7.76
N GLU A 346 15.05 7.27 6.92
CA GLU A 346 16.01 7.98 6.07
C GLU A 346 15.32 8.90 5.04
N PHE A 347 14.18 8.46 4.49
CA PHE A 347 13.39 9.26 3.56
C PHE A 347 12.47 10.26 4.26
N SER A 348 12.22 10.12 5.56
CA SER A 348 11.37 11.05 6.31
C SER A 348 12.02 12.44 6.43
N GLY A 349 11.21 13.50 6.37
CA GLY A 349 11.71 14.87 6.37
C GLY A 349 10.93 15.79 5.44
N PHE A 350 11.52 16.92 5.08
CA PHE A 350 10.89 17.87 4.17
C PHE A 350 11.36 17.63 2.73
N HIS A 351 10.40 17.40 1.84
CA HIS A 351 10.62 17.15 0.42
C HIS A 351 9.96 18.22 -0.44
N ARG A 352 10.63 18.56 -1.54
CA ARG A 352 10.05 19.43 -2.57
C ARG A 352 9.20 18.60 -3.52
N VAL A 353 7.94 19.01 -3.69
CA VAL A 353 7.02 18.43 -4.67
C VAL A 353 6.90 19.38 -5.85
N ALA A 354 7.21 18.90 -7.05
CA ALA A 354 7.01 19.63 -8.28
C ALA A 354 5.51 19.74 -8.58
N THR A 355 4.99 20.98 -8.54
CA THR A 355 3.56 21.28 -8.70
C THR A 355 3.24 22.10 -9.95
N GLY A 356 4.26 22.63 -10.62
CA GLY A 356 4.12 23.34 -11.89
C GLY A 356 5.48 23.67 -12.51
N PRO A 357 5.53 24.30 -13.69
CA PRO A 357 6.79 24.76 -14.28
C PRO A 357 7.51 25.72 -13.32
N GLY A 358 8.68 25.30 -12.83
CA GLY A 358 9.46 26.07 -11.84
C GLY A 358 8.80 26.26 -10.47
N ARG A 359 7.66 25.59 -10.20
CA ARG A 359 6.94 25.70 -8.92
C ARG A 359 7.12 24.43 -8.10
N MET A 360 7.48 24.63 -6.84
CA MET A 360 7.70 23.58 -5.86
C MET A 360 6.89 23.88 -4.60
N THR A 361 6.29 22.85 -4.01
CA THR A 361 5.65 22.91 -2.70
C THR A 361 6.45 22.07 -1.72
N MET A 362 6.79 22.61 -0.55
CA MET A 362 7.44 21.85 0.51
C MET A 362 6.40 21.01 1.26
N MET A 363 6.61 19.71 1.35
CA MET A 363 5.74 18.78 2.07
C MET A 363 6.57 17.94 3.04
N ARG A 364 6.02 17.64 4.21
CA ARG A 364 6.65 16.68 5.13
C ARG A 364 6.33 15.26 4.67
N LEU A 365 7.34 14.42 4.48
CA LEU A 365 7.23 12.97 4.28
C LEU A 365 7.43 12.28 5.64
N SER A 366 6.52 11.37 6.00
CA SER A 366 6.62 10.57 7.22
C SER A 366 6.10 9.14 7.03
N SER A 367 6.59 8.21 7.84
CA SER A 367 6.06 6.84 7.96
C SER A 367 4.97 6.69 9.02
N GLU A 368 4.77 7.72 9.85
CA GLU A 368 3.79 7.80 10.94
C GLU A 368 2.94 9.09 10.88
#